data_AF-A0A8C2J2B0-F1
#
_entry.id   AF-A0A8C2J2B0-F1
#
_cell.length_a   1.000
_cell.length_b   1.000
_cell.length_c   1.000
_cell.angle_alpha   90.00
_cell.angle_beta   90.00
_cell.angle_gamma   90.00
#
_symmetry.space_group_name_H-M   'P 1'
#
loop_
_entity.id
_entity.type
_entity.pdbx_description
1 polymer ?
#
loop_
_entity_poly.entity_id
_entity_poly.type
_entity_poly.pdbx_seq_one_letter_code
_entity_poly.pdbx_strand_id
1 'polypeptide(L)'
;TLPSLILSLAQACVLSQVPSDSGTGLLAEPQVAMFCGKPNMHINVQTGKWEPDPSGSKSCIGTKEGILQYCQEVYPELQITNVVEANQPVSIWDWCKKGRKQCRSHMHIVVPYRCLVGEFVSDALLVPDKCKFLHQERMDMCESHLHWHTVAKESCGDRSMNLHDYGMLLPCGIDRFRGVDVCV
;
A
#
# COMPACT_ATOMS: atom_id res chain seq x y z
N THR A 1 9.79 56.61 45.73
CA THR A 1 10.24 55.35 46.36
C THR A 1 9.15 54.31 46.21
N LEU A 2 9.33 53.39 45.26
CA LEU A 2 8.93 51.97 45.23
C LEU A 2 8.82 51.54 43.74
N PRO A 3 9.48 50.45 43.31
CA PRO A 3 9.41 49.98 41.93
C PRO A 3 8.19 49.05 41.76
N SER A 4 7.52 49.18 40.62
CA SER A 4 6.47 48.26 40.20
C SER A 4 7.07 46.89 39.88
N LEU A 5 6.73 45.87 40.68
CA LEU A 5 7.03 44.47 40.42
C LEU A 5 6.16 43.98 39.25
N ILE A 6 6.80 43.66 38.11
CA ILE A 6 6.18 42.86 37.05
C ILE A 6 6.49 41.40 37.39
N LEU A 7 5.48 40.64 37.82
CA LEU A 7 5.58 39.19 37.96
C LEU A 7 5.52 38.56 36.57
N SER A 8 6.65 38.05 36.08
CA SER A 8 6.69 37.19 34.90
C SER A 8 6.22 35.79 35.30
N LEU A 9 5.00 35.41 34.91
CA LEU A 9 4.57 34.01 34.96
C LEU A 9 5.28 33.25 33.83
N ALA A 10 6.39 32.59 34.14
CA ALA A 10 6.98 31.61 33.25
C ALA A 10 6.08 30.36 33.25
N GLN A 11 5.27 30.21 32.20
CA GLN A 11 4.46 29.02 32.01
C GLN A 11 5.40 27.90 31.55
N ALA A 12 5.71 26.98 32.47
CA ALA A 12 6.48 25.79 32.15
C ALA A 12 5.70 24.94 31.15
N CYS A 13 6.20 24.83 29.93
CA CYS A 13 5.67 23.90 28.95
C CYS A 13 6.02 22.49 29.44
N VAL A 14 5.03 21.79 29.99
CA VAL A 14 5.18 20.38 30.34
C VAL A 14 5.24 19.61 29.02
N LEU A 15 6.44 19.14 28.65
CA LEU A 15 6.61 18.15 27.61
C LEU A 15 5.93 16.86 28.09
N SER A 16 4.67 16.67 27.71
CA SER A 16 3.99 15.39 27.84
C SER A 16 4.77 14.40 26.98
N GLN A 17 5.55 13.52 27.62
CA GLN A 17 6.17 12.40 26.93
C GLN A 17 5.03 11.53 26.39
N VAL A 18 4.95 11.43 25.06
CA VAL A 18 4.09 10.45 24.39
C VAL A 18 4.59 9.08 24.84
N PRO A 19 3.73 8.20 25.40
CA PRO A 19 4.16 6.86 25.75
C PRO A 19 4.64 6.16 24.48
N SER A 20 5.91 5.76 24.46
CA SER A 20 6.42 4.85 23.45
C SER A 20 5.64 3.54 23.59
N ASP A 21 4.74 3.27 22.66
CA ASP A 21 3.99 2.03 22.61
C ASP A 21 4.96 0.86 22.37
N SER A 22 5.32 0.19 23.46
CA SER A 22 6.06 -1.05 23.47
C SER A 22 5.09 -2.19 23.18
N GLY A 23 4.92 -2.58 21.90
CA GLY A 23 4.08 -3.75 21.63
C GLY A 23 3.76 -4.18 20.19
N THR A 24 3.95 -3.36 19.16
CA THR A 24 3.64 -3.81 17.79
C THR A 24 4.92 -4.05 17.00
N GLY A 25 5.31 -5.31 16.85
CA GLY A 25 6.15 -5.68 15.72
C GLY A 25 5.43 -5.18 14.47
N LEU A 26 6.06 -4.28 13.70
CA LEU A 26 5.46 -3.69 12.51
C LEU A 26 5.00 -4.84 11.59
N LEU A 27 3.69 -5.04 11.49
CA LEU A 27 3.13 -6.04 10.59
C LEU A 27 3.40 -5.58 9.17
N ALA A 28 3.86 -6.51 8.32
CA ALA A 28 3.96 -6.26 6.90
C ALA A 28 2.57 -6.02 6.31
N GLU A 29 2.50 -5.19 5.28
CA GLU A 29 1.26 -4.93 4.58
C GLU A 29 0.72 -6.24 3.94
N PRO A 30 -0.57 -6.54 4.09
CA PRO A 30 -1.19 -7.70 3.44
C PRO A 30 -1.23 -7.51 1.91
N GLN A 31 -0.70 -8.49 1.18
CA GLN A 31 -0.66 -8.46 -0.28
C GLN A 31 -0.88 -9.87 -0.83
N VAL A 32 -1.52 -9.96 -1.99
CA VAL A 32 -1.71 -11.20 -2.75
C VAL A 32 -1.06 -11.10 -4.12
N ALA A 33 -0.53 -12.21 -4.62
CA ALA A 33 0.07 -12.30 -5.93
C ALA A 33 -0.45 -13.53 -6.67
N MET A 34 -0.59 -13.39 -7.99
CA MET A 34 -1.22 -14.42 -8.82
C MET A 34 -0.33 -14.73 -10.02
N PHE A 35 -0.28 -16.00 -10.38
CA PHE A 35 0.31 -16.47 -11.62
C PHE A 35 -0.52 -17.64 -12.15
N CYS A 36 -1.10 -17.49 -13.33
CA CYS A 36 -2.06 -18.47 -13.85
C CYS A 36 -1.46 -19.87 -13.99
N GLY A 37 -2.23 -20.89 -13.58
CA GLY A 37 -1.79 -22.28 -13.54
C GLY A 37 -0.96 -22.64 -12.30
N LYS A 38 -0.67 -21.67 -11.44
CA LYS A 38 -0.01 -21.85 -10.13
C LYS A 38 -0.95 -21.44 -9.01
N PRO A 39 -0.74 -21.94 -7.78
CA PRO A 39 -1.50 -21.47 -6.63
C PRO A 39 -1.19 -20.00 -6.38
N ASN A 40 -2.17 -19.25 -5.90
CA ASN A 40 -1.95 -17.87 -5.48
C ASN A 40 -0.96 -17.80 -4.31
N MET A 41 -0.33 -16.65 -4.13
CA MET A 41 0.60 -16.36 -3.05
C MET A 41 0.06 -15.20 -2.21
N HIS A 42 0.39 -15.15 -0.93
CA HIS A 42 0.04 -14.06 -0.03
C HIS A 42 1.18 -13.75 0.94
N ILE A 43 1.28 -12.51 1.43
CA ILE A 43 2.24 -12.12 2.45
C ILE A 43 1.77 -12.63 3.81
N ASN A 44 2.61 -13.36 4.53
CA ASN A 44 2.44 -13.56 5.96
C ASN A 44 2.80 -12.25 6.67
N VAL A 45 1.79 -11.54 7.18
CA VAL A 45 1.95 -10.20 7.78
C VAL A 45 2.87 -10.17 9.01
N GLN A 46 3.10 -11.30 9.67
CA GLN A 46 4.01 -11.38 10.82
C GLN A 46 5.47 -11.54 10.40
N THR A 47 5.72 -12.26 9.30
CA THR A 47 7.08 -12.59 8.85
C THR A 47 7.55 -11.79 7.63
N GLY A 48 6.63 -11.14 6.92
CA GLY A 48 6.88 -10.43 5.66
C GLY A 48 7.21 -11.34 4.47
N LYS A 49 7.01 -12.66 4.59
CA LYS A 49 7.36 -13.63 3.55
C LYS A 49 6.14 -14.05 2.72
N TRP A 50 6.37 -14.33 1.44
CA TRP A 50 5.36 -14.93 0.56
C TRP A 50 5.10 -16.40 0.94
N GLU A 51 3.84 -16.73 1.14
CA GLU A 51 3.34 -18.07 1.41
C GLU A 51 2.30 -18.48 0.36
N PRO A 52 2.24 -19.76 -0.03
CA PRO A 52 1.25 -20.23 -1.00
C PRO A 52 -0.15 -20.24 -0.41
N ASP A 53 -1.14 -20.21 -1.29
CA ASP A 53 -2.56 -20.33 -1.00
C ASP A 53 -2.84 -21.41 0.07
N PRO A 54 -3.51 -21.07 1.18
CA PRO A 54 -3.74 -22.01 2.28
C PRO A 54 -4.53 -23.26 1.89
N SER A 55 -5.44 -23.18 0.89
CA SER A 55 -6.14 -24.36 0.37
C SER A 55 -5.35 -25.11 -0.71
N GLY A 56 -4.33 -24.48 -1.29
CA GLY A 56 -3.47 -25.03 -2.34
C GLY A 56 -4.17 -25.20 -3.69
N SER A 57 -5.33 -24.57 -3.88
CA SER A 57 -6.22 -24.80 -5.02
C SER A 57 -6.63 -23.52 -5.75
N LYS A 58 -6.60 -22.35 -5.09
CA LYS A 58 -6.93 -21.08 -5.74
C LYS A 58 -5.81 -20.67 -6.69
N SER A 59 -6.18 -20.29 -7.90
CA SER A 59 -5.26 -19.78 -8.93
C SER A 59 -5.70 -18.38 -9.36
N CYS A 60 -5.07 -17.84 -10.40
CA CYS A 60 -5.23 -16.46 -10.82
C CYS A 60 -6.72 -16.09 -11.01
N ILE A 61 -7.06 -14.88 -10.58
CA ILE A 61 -8.42 -14.36 -10.55
C ILE A 61 -8.51 -13.21 -11.54
N GLY A 62 -9.55 -13.24 -12.39
CA GLY A 62 -9.71 -12.28 -13.50
C GLY A 62 -10.50 -11.00 -13.16
N THR A 63 -11.08 -10.89 -11.97
CA THR A 63 -11.93 -9.76 -11.56
C THR A 63 -11.44 -9.13 -10.27
N LYS A 64 -11.61 -7.81 -10.12
CA LYS A 64 -11.17 -7.07 -8.93
C LYS A 64 -11.97 -7.46 -7.69
N GLU A 65 -13.27 -7.72 -7.86
CA GLU A 65 -14.17 -8.25 -6.83
C GLU A 65 -13.68 -9.62 -6.33
N GLY A 66 -13.24 -10.49 -7.25
CA GLY A 66 -12.72 -11.80 -6.89
C GLY A 66 -11.39 -11.71 -6.14
N ILE A 67 -10.54 -10.74 -6.49
CA ILE A 67 -9.27 -10.49 -5.77
C ILE A 67 -9.56 -9.96 -4.36
N LEU A 68 -10.52 -9.04 -4.21
CA LEU A 68 -10.98 -8.57 -2.90
C LEU A 68 -11.51 -9.72 -2.03
N GLN A 69 -12.36 -10.57 -2.60
CA GLN A 69 -12.85 -11.78 -1.91
C GLN A 69 -11.71 -12.70 -1.49
N TYR A 70 -10.69 -12.86 -2.36
CA TYR A 70 -9.53 -13.68 -2.02
C TYR A 70 -8.68 -13.07 -0.90
N CYS A 71 -8.44 -11.75 -0.91
CA CYS A 71 -7.81 -11.05 0.21
C CYS A 71 -8.56 -11.29 1.53
N GLN A 72 -9.88 -11.21 1.52
CA GLN A 72 -10.72 -11.48 2.70
C GLN A 72 -10.63 -12.94 3.16
N GLU A 73 -10.51 -13.89 2.23
CA GLU A 73 -10.36 -15.32 2.52
C GLU A 73 -8.99 -15.63 3.18
N VAL A 74 -7.90 -15.03 2.70
CA VAL A 74 -6.55 -15.30 3.23
C VAL A 74 -6.19 -14.45 4.45
N TYR A 75 -6.88 -13.32 4.66
CA TYR A 75 -6.70 -12.44 5.81
C TYR A 75 -8.01 -12.29 6.62
N PRO A 76 -8.55 -13.37 7.21
CA PRO A 76 -9.87 -13.35 7.87
C PRO A 76 -9.92 -12.44 9.11
N GLU A 77 -8.78 -12.19 9.74
CA GLU A 77 -8.67 -11.32 10.92
C GLU A 77 -8.52 -9.83 10.56
N LEU A 78 -8.39 -9.50 9.27
CA LEU A 78 -8.25 -8.12 8.79
C LEU A 78 -9.54 -7.69 8.09
N GLN A 79 -10.00 -6.47 8.37
CA GLN A 79 -11.15 -5.90 7.69
C GLN A 79 -10.75 -5.40 6.29
N ILE A 80 -10.55 -6.30 5.33
CA ILE A 80 -10.20 -5.91 3.95
C ILE A 80 -11.42 -5.28 3.26
N THR A 81 -11.31 -4.03 2.84
CA THR A 81 -12.39 -3.24 2.24
C THR A 81 -12.18 -2.98 0.75
N ASN A 82 -10.93 -2.99 0.28
CA ASN A 82 -10.59 -2.73 -1.12
C ASN A 82 -9.26 -3.41 -1.50
N VAL A 83 -8.91 -3.35 -2.77
CA VAL A 83 -7.62 -3.80 -3.30
C VAL A 83 -7.06 -2.75 -4.25
N VAL A 84 -5.74 -2.71 -4.39
CA VAL A 84 -5.05 -1.85 -5.35
C VAL A 84 -3.82 -2.55 -5.89
N GLU A 85 -3.52 -2.37 -7.17
CA GLU A 85 -2.25 -2.87 -7.73
C GLU A 85 -1.06 -2.17 -7.06
N ALA A 86 0.00 -2.93 -6.78
CA ALA A 86 1.24 -2.32 -6.31
C ALA A 86 1.94 -1.56 -7.45
N ASN A 87 2.66 -0.49 -7.11
CA ASN A 87 3.35 0.35 -8.09
C ASN A 87 4.50 -0.39 -8.80
N GLN A 88 5.11 -1.38 -8.12
CA GLN A 88 6.28 -2.10 -8.60
C GLN A 88 6.04 -3.61 -8.64
N PRO A 89 6.62 -4.32 -9.63
CA PRO A 89 6.61 -5.76 -9.65
C PRO A 89 7.54 -6.33 -8.57
N VAL A 90 7.25 -7.56 -8.16
CA VAL A 90 8.06 -8.34 -7.22
C VAL A 90 8.48 -9.67 -7.82
N SER A 91 9.64 -10.16 -7.39
CA SER A 91 10.17 -11.46 -7.76
C SER A 91 9.80 -12.51 -6.70
N ILE A 92 8.97 -13.49 -7.06
CA ILE A 92 8.50 -14.52 -6.14
C ILE A 92 9.01 -15.90 -6.60
N TRP A 93 9.66 -16.60 -5.67
CA TRP A 93 10.15 -17.97 -5.83
C TRP A 93 9.12 -18.99 -5.32
N ASP A 94 9.38 -20.28 -5.56
CA ASP A 94 8.68 -21.40 -4.90
C ASP A 94 7.15 -21.41 -5.00
N TRP A 95 6.62 -21.09 -6.18
CA TRP A 95 5.19 -21.24 -6.49
C TRP A 95 4.78 -22.73 -6.50
N CYS A 96 4.38 -23.22 -5.33
CA CYS A 96 4.15 -24.63 -5.03
C CYS A 96 2.73 -24.91 -4.60
N LYS A 97 2.16 -26.04 -5.05
CA LYS A 97 0.96 -26.61 -4.41
C LYS A 97 1.31 -27.09 -2.99
N LYS A 98 0.37 -26.90 -2.06
CA LYS A 98 0.48 -27.33 -0.66
C LYS A 98 0.89 -28.80 -0.57
N GLY A 99 1.90 -29.09 0.25
CA GLY A 99 2.41 -30.45 0.49
C GLY A 99 3.62 -30.87 -0.33
N ARG A 100 4.07 -30.09 -1.33
CA ARG A 100 5.36 -30.31 -2.00
C ARG A 100 6.48 -29.56 -1.27
N LYS A 101 7.41 -30.30 -0.66
CA LYS A 101 8.56 -29.76 0.09
C LYS A 101 9.62 -29.08 -0.77
N GLN A 102 9.63 -29.33 -2.08
CA GLN A 102 10.60 -28.75 -3.00
C GLN A 102 9.92 -28.54 -4.35
N CYS A 103 9.84 -27.29 -4.79
CA CYS A 103 9.50 -26.99 -6.17
C CYS A 103 10.74 -26.49 -6.86
N ARG A 104 11.09 -27.12 -7.97
CA ARG A 104 11.96 -26.51 -8.97
C ARG A 104 11.16 -25.45 -9.76
N SER A 105 10.45 -24.56 -9.05
CA SER A 105 9.75 -23.47 -9.73
C SER A 105 10.77 -22.39 -10.04
N HIS A 106 10.78 -21.94 -11.29
CA HIS A 106 11.45 -20.70 -11.63
C HIS A 106 10.85 -19.54 -10.86
N MET A 107 11.67 -18.51 -10.64
CA MET A 107 11.23 -17.20 -10.18
C MET A 107 10.24 -16.61 -11.20
N HIS A 108 9.18 -15.99 -10.70
CA HIS A 108 8.25 -15.23 -11.52
C HIS A 108 8.22 -13.78 -11.05
N ILE A 109 8.23 -12.86 -12.01
CA ILE A 109 8.06 -11.43 -11.78
C ILE A 109 6.58 -11.13 -12.00
N VAL A 110 5.91 -10.63 -10.97
CA VAL A 110 4.47 -10.35 -10.97
C VAL A 110 4.20 -9.01 -10.29
N VAL A 111 3.12 -8.34 -10.68
CA VAL A 111 2.62 -7.18 -9.94
C VAL A 111 1.60 -7.68 -8.90
N PRO A 112 1.87 -7.53 -7.60
CA PRO A 112 0.95 -7.96 -6.57
C PRO A 112 -0.20 -6.96 -6.40
N TYR A 113 -1.26 -7.42 -5.74
CA TYR A 113 -2.32 -6.56 -5.22
C TYR A 113 -2.13 -6.36 -3.73
N ARG A 114 -2.20 -5.11 -3.29
CA ARG A 114 -2.29 -4.74 -1.88
C ARG A 114 -3.73 -4.90 -1.41
N CYS A 115 -3.92 -5.54 -0.26
CA CYS A 115 -5.24 -5.73 0.35
C CYS A 115 -5.48 -4.59 1.35
N LEU A 116 -6.31 -3.61 1.01
CA LEU A 116 -6.49 -2.39 1.81
C LEU A 116 -7.38 -2.69 3.02
N VAL A 117 -6.88 -2.35 4.22
CA VAL A 117 -7.53 -2.62 5.50
C VAL A 117 -8.32 -1.40 5.97
N GLY A 118 -9.58 -1.59 6.35
CA GLY A 118 -10.41 -0.60 7.02
C GLY A 118 -10.82 0.58 6.12
N GLU A 119 -11.01 1.74 6.74
CA GLU A 119 -11.26 2.97 6.00
C GLU A 119 -10.02 3.40 5.21
N PHE A 120 -10.25 3.90 4.00
CA PHE A 120 -9.15 4.30 3.14
C PHE A 120 -8.39 5.50 3.71
N VAL A 121 -7.08 5.35 3.80
CA VAL A 121 -6.11 6.42 4.09
C VAL A 121 -5.11 6.43 2.94
N SER A 122 -4.81 7.62 2.40
CA SER A 122 -3.81 7.74 1.35
C SER A 122 -2.43 7.36 1.85
N ASP A 123 -1.61 6.81 0.96
CA ASP A 123 -0.24 6.45 1.30
C ASP A 123 0.58 7.71 1.62
N ALA A 124 1.44 7.60 2.63
CA ALA A 124 2.44 8.64 2.89
C ALA A 124 3.61 8.49 1.91
N LEU A 125 3.62 9.30 0.84
CA LEU A 125 4.72 9.31 -0.10
C LEU A 125 5.97 9.95 0.51
N LEU A 126 7.11 9.28 0.37
CA LEU A 126 8.40 9.88 0.70
C LEU A 126 8.76 10.91 -0.37
N VAL A 127 9.12 12.11 0.06
CA VAL A 127 9.50 13.22 -0.82
C VAL A 127 10.97 13.57 -0.54
N PRO A 128 11.93 12.99 -1.29
CA PRO A 128 13.34 13.35 -1.18
C PRO A 128 13.58 14.84 -1.45
N ASP A 129 14.72 15.38 -0.97
CA ASP A 129 15.08 16.81 -1.03
C ASP A 129 15.01 17.46 -2.44
N LYS A 130 15.00 16.67 -3.51
CA LYS A 130 14.95 17.14 -4.90
C LYS A 130 13.62 16.89 -5.60
N CYS A 131 12.71 16.18 -4.95
CA CYS A 131 11.42 15.85 -5.50
C CYS A 131 10.39 16.92 -5.14
N LYS A 132 9.41 17.09 -6.02
CA LYS A 132 8.24 17.93 -5.79
C LYS A 132 7.04 17.04 -5.59
N PHE A 133 6.31 17.30 -4.50
CA PHE A 133 5.03 16.68 -4.25
C PHE A 133 3.92 17.45 -4.96
N LEU A 134 3.10 16.73 -5.71
CA LEU A 134 1.94 17.23 -6.45
C LEU A 134 0.76 16.30 -6.17
N HIS A 135 -0.47 16.80 -6.29
CA HIS A 135 -1.67 15.96 -6.26
C HIS A 135 -2.65 16.42 -7.33
N GLN A 136 -3.42 15.49 -7.86
CA GLN A 136 -4.48 15.78 -8.82
C GLN A 136 -5.72 14.96 -8.48
N GLU A 137 -6.87 15.63 -8.39
CA GLU A 137 -8.16 15.00 -8.10
C GLU A 137 -9.25 15.48 -9.07
N ARG A 138 -10.20 14.58 -9.36
CA ARG A 138 -11.30 14.76 -10.32
C ARG A 138 -12.56 14.08 -9.77
N MET A 139 -13.39 14.83 -9.06
CA MET A 139 -14.60 14.30 -8.41
C MET A 139 -15.65 13.77 -9.39
N ASP A 140 -15.61 14.24 -10.65
CA ASP A 140 -16.44 13.81 -11.77
C ASP A 140 -16.00 12.48 -12.39
N MET A 141 -14.81 11.98 -12.05
CA MET A 141 -14.21 10.78 -12.64
C MET A 141 -14.06 9.65 -11.62
N CYS A 142 -13.98 8.41 -12.09
CA CYS A 142 -13.71 7.23 -11.26
C CYS A 142 -12.91 6.20 -12.06
N GLU A 143 -11.58 6.33 -12.00
CA GLU A 143 -10.65 5.68 -12.93
C GLU A 143 -9.78 4.62 -12.26
N SER A 144 -9.13 3.78 -13.09
CA SER A 144 -8.28 2.69 -12.62
C SER A 144 -6.92 3.17 -12.12
N HIS A 145 -6.22 2.31 -11.37
CA HIS A 145 -4.83 2.54 -10.98
C HIS A 145 -3.92 2.86 -12.19
N LEU A 146 -4.04 2.12 -13.29
CA LEU A 146 -3.26 2.36 -14.51
C LEU A 146 -3.50 3.76 -15.11
N HIS A 147 -4.74 4.25 -15.10
CA HIS A 147 -5.04 5.60 -15.57
C HIS A 147 -4.29 6.64 -14.74
N TRP A 148 -4.39 6.55 -13.42
CA TRP A 148 -3.74 7.48 -12.50
C TRP A 148 -2.22 7.37 -12.51
N HIS A 149 -1.65 6.19 -12.75
CA HIS A 149 -0.23 6.02 -13.01
C HIS A 149 0.20 6.77 -14.29
N THR A 150 -0.57 6.68 -15.38
CA THR A 150 -0.29 7.45 -16.60
C THR A 150 -0.34 8.95 -16.33
N VAL A 151 -1.35 9.44 -15.61
CA VAL A 151 -1.47 10.86 -15.22
C VAL A 151 -0.27 11.30 -14.37
N ALA A 152 0.14 10.49 -13.39
CA ALA A 152 1.31 10.74 -12.56
C ALA A 152 2.59 10.82 -13.39
N LYS A 153 2.75 9.90 -14.35
CA LYS A 153 3.91 9.88 -15.25
C LYS A 153 3.94 11.11 -16.18
N GLU A 154 2.79 11.48 -16.73
CA GLU A 154 2.65 12.65 -17.61
C GLU A 154 2.82 13.98 -16.86
N SER A 155 2.58 14.00 -15.55
CA SER A 155 2.83 15.17 -14.70
C SER A 155 4.31 15.59 -14.66
N CYS A 156 5.24 14.70 -15.02
CA CYS A 156 6.65 15.03 -15.20
C CYS A 156 6.90 15.96 -16.41
N GLY A 157 5.97 15.99 -17.39
CA GLY A 157 6.04 16.78 -18.61
C GLY A 157 7.27 16.48 -19.50
N ASP A 158 7.65 17.43 -20.36
CA ASP A 158 8.91 17.45 -21.14
C ASP A 158 10.13 17.91 -20.29
N ARG A 159 9.96 18.02 -18.98
CA ARG A 159 11.01 18.49 -18.08
C ARG A 159 11.94 17.33 -17.75
N SER A 160 13.19 17.64 -17.38
CA SER A 160 14.21 16.68 -16.92
C SER A 160 13.88 16.00 -15.58
N MET A 161 12.61 15.83 -15.23
CA MET A 161 12.11 15.22 -14.00
C MET A 161 11.53 13.84 -14.31
N ASN A 162 11.54 12.93 -13.34
CA ASN A 162 11.07 11.56 -13.50
C ASN A 162 10.11 11.23 -12.36
N LEU A 163 9.09 10.43 -12.65
CA LEU A 163 8.19 9.93 -11.62
C LEU A 163 8.98 9.10 -10.62
N HIS A 164 9.10 9.61 -9.39
CA HIS A 164 9.75 8.91 -8.29
C HIS A 164 8.79 7.95 -7.61
N ASP A 165 7.60 8.43 -7.24
CA ASP A 165 6.55 7.61 -6.62
C ASP A 165 5.16 8.24 -6.81
N TYR A 166 4.10 7.46 -6.58
CA TYR A 166 2.72 7.93 -6.65
C TYR A 166 1.79 7.12 -5.74
N GLY A 167 0.69 7.71 -5.32
CA GLY A 167 -0.29 7.08 -4.43
C GLY A 167 -1.71 7.38 -4.90
N MET A 168 -2.62 6.43 -4.78
CA MET A 168 -4.02 6.65 -5.17
C MET A 168 -4.74 7.53 -4.15
N LEU A 169 -5.73 8.31 -4.60
CA LEU A 169 -6.58 9.14 -3.76
C LEU A 169 -8.06 8.83 -3.97
N LEU A 170 -8.84 8.98 -2.89
CA LEU A 170 -10.30 9.04 -2.92
C LEU A 170 -10.91 7.82 -3.66
N PRO A 171 -10.99 6.65 -3.02
CA PRO A 171 -11.60 5.49 -3.64
C PRO A 171 -13.07 5.77 -3.99
N CYS A 172 -13.48 5.32 -5.16
CA CYS A 172 -14.83 5.46 -5.69
C CYS A 172 -15.44 4.13 -6.15
N GLY A 173 -14.66 3.05 -6.06
CA GLY A 173 -15.05 1.68 -6.35
C GLY A 173 -13.92 0.71 -5.99
N ILE A 174 -14.11 -0.57 -6.28
CA ILE A 174 -13.07 -1.58 -6.08
C ILE A 174 -11.94 -1.32 -7.08
N ASP A 175 -10.73 -1.09 -6.59
CA ASP A 175 -9.57 -0.70 -7.40
C ASP A 175 -9.84 0.48 -8.35
N ARG A 176 -10.62 1.46 -7.88
CA ARG A 176 -10.96 2.69 -8.61
C ARG A 176 -10.89 3.92 -7.73
N PHE A 177 -10.37 5.00 -8.30
CA PHE A 177 -9.93 6.19 -7.57
C PHE A 177 -10.30 7.48 -8.32
N ARG A 178 -10.35 8.59 -7.59
CA ARG A 178 -10.65 9.93 -8.14
C ARG A 178 -9.43 10.84 -8.19
N GLY A 179 -8.27 10.39 -7.75
CA GLY A 179 -7.06 11.19 -7.82
C GLY A 179 -5.79 10.41 -7.59
N VAL A 180 -4.68 11.14 -7.63
CA VAL A 180 -3.34 10.63 -7.44
C VAL A 180 -2.46 11.66 -6.75
N ASP A 181 -1.70 11.23 -5.74
CA ASP A 181 -0.54 11.93 -5.21
C ASP A 181 0.69 11.53 -6.02
N VAL A 182 1.58 12.48 -6.30
CA VAL A 182 2.73 12.31 -7.19
C VAL A 182 3.98 12.93 -6.58
N CYS A 183 5.08 12.19 -6.62
CA CYS A 183 6.42 12.66 -6.29
C CYS A 183 7.27 12.62 -7.58
N VAL A 184 7.71 13.79 -8.07
CA VAL A 184 8.48 13.96 -9.34
C VAL A 184 9.81 14.66 -9.12
#